data_AF-A0A5A9P3Q2-F1
#
_entry.id   AF-A0A5A9P3Q2-F1
#
_cell.length_a   1.000
_cell.length_b   1.000
_cell.length_c   1.000
_cell.angle_alpha   90.00
_cell.angle_beta   90.00
_cell.angle_gamma   90.00
#
_symmetry.space_group_name_H-M   'P 1'
#
loop_
_entity.id
_entity.type
_entity.pdbx_description
1 polymer ?
#
loop_
_entity_poly.entity_id
_entity_poly.type
_entity_poly.pdbx_seq_one_letter_code
_entity_poly.pdbx_strand_id
1 'polypeptide(L)'
;MLIYRDNREAQSLELEHSINLTLQAPCMLTSGGFLRFLYVLSTFDWRNNPLIVNLNQKLTAADYAELKKDFVASRESLPAMFIATPHDKTVSVWTKEAPSVQVVFRPSLEAFDVLIHLVPKQVPLLAKAVDPPLATFQQGVFKGSASTERALPIIDYDPTTLMNARKVEVHNDVVSTVPNIEAILQDFQLIGEGLVKTVELRTEKWVI
;
A
#
# COMPACT_ATOMS: atom_id res chain seq x y z
N MET A 1 15.57 -11.33 31.01
CA MET A 1 16.76 -12.07 31.47
C MET A 1 16.34 -13.50 31.74
N LEU A 2 16.88 -14.44 30.97
CA LEU A 2 17.18 -15.87 31.27
C LEU A 2 17.69 -16.46 29.94
N ILE A 3 18.94 -16.13 29.60
CA ILE A 3 20.14 -16.99 29.57
C ILE A 3 20.27 -17.73 28.24
N TYR A 4 21.26 -17.25 27.48
CA TYR A 4 21.86 -17.87 26.31
C TYR A 4 22.80 -19.00 26.76
N ARG A 5 22.88 -20.10 26.03
CA ARG A 5 24.10 -20.93 26.03
C ARG A 5 24.49 -21.29 24.60
N ASP A 6 25.74 -20.96 24.35
CA ASP A 6 26.46 -20.89 23.10
C ASP A 6 26.96 -22.28 22.66
N ASN A 7 26.87 -22.57 21.36
CA ASN A 7 27.90 -23.32 20.65
C ASN A 7 27.95 -22.82 19.19
N ARG A 8 28.33 -21.55 19.04
CA ARG A 8 29.36 -21.08 18.09
C ARG A 8 30.36 -22.22 17.77
N GLU A 9 30.83 -22.47 16.56
CA GLU A 9 31.09 -21.59 15.41
C GLU A 9 31.13 -22.42 14.10
N ALA A 10 31.07 -21.67 12.99
CA ALA A 10 31.63 -22.01 11.68
C ALA A 10 30.75 -22.79 10.69
N GLN A 11 29.74 -22.10 10.16
CA GLN A 11 29.40 -21.97 8.72
C GLN A 11 28.07 -21.18 8.64
N SER A 12 28.06 -19.90 9.02
CA SER A 12 28.46 -18.77 8.17
C SER A 12 27.64 -18.66 6.88
N LEU A 13 26.59 -17.82 6.94
CA LEU A 13 26.31 -16.78 5.94
C LEU A 13 25.50 -17.10 4.66
N GLU A 14 24.42 -17.91 4.65
CA GLU A 14 23.46 -17.87 3.52
C GLU A 14 21.96 -18.07 3.83
N LEU A 15 21.52 -18.17 5.09
CA LEU A 15 20.17 -18.69 5.41
C LEU A 15 19.21 -17.72 6.15
N GLU A 16 19.32 -16.41 5.92
CA GLU A 16 18.46 -15.38 6.54
C GLU A 16 17.19 -15.01 5.73
N HIS A 17 16.74 -15.81 4.76
CA HIS A 17 15.49 -15.55 4.01
C HIS A 17 14.50 -16.73 3.99
N SER A 18 14.46 -17.47 5.08
CA SER A 18 13.40 -18.44 5.34
C SER A 18 12.63 -17.94 6.55
N ILE A 19 11.41 -17.44 6.36
CA ILE A 19 10.51 -17.16 7.47
C ILE A 19 10.31 -18.47 8.23
N ASN A 20 11.01 -18.62 9.36
CA ASN A 20 10.84 -19.72 10.29
C ASN A 20 9.45 -19.60 10.92
N LEU A 21 8.44 -20.18 10.27
CA LEU A 21 7.17 -20.53 10.89
C LEU A 21 7.34 -21.78 11.80
N THR A 22 8.40 -21.83 12.61
CA THR A 22 8.52 -22.83 13.68
C THR A 22 7.70 -22.35 14.88
N LEU A 23 6.42 -22.73 14.85
CA LEU A 23 5.51 -22.96 15.99
C LEU A 23 5.98 -22.40 17.34
N GLN A 24 5.80 -21.09 17.55
CA GLN A 24 5.87 -20.49 18.88
C GLN A 24 4.47 -20.36 19.46
N ALA A 25 4.15 -21.32 20.34
CA ALA A 25 2.95 -21.52 21.17
C ALA A 25 1.57 -21.37 20.47
N PRO A 26 0.67 -22.37 20.57
CA PRO A 26 -0.68 -22.22 20.03
C PRO A 26 -1.35 -20.97 20.64
N CYS A 27 -1.84 -20.08 19.79
CA CYS A 27 -2.53 -18.87 20.22
C CYS A 27 -3.72 -19.26 21.10
N MET A 28 -3.68 -18.92 22.39
CA MET A 28 -4.80 -19.16 23.31
C MET A 28 -5.99 -18.22 23.08
N LEU A 29 -5.91 -17.31 22.08
CA LEU A 29 -6.96 -16.36 21.70
C LEU A 29 -7.16 -16.38 20.18
N THR A 30 -8.42 -16.54 19.76
CA THR A 30 -8.87 -16.63 18.36
C THR A 30 -8.47 -15.43 17.49
N SER A 31 -8.26 -14.25 18.08
CA SER A 31 -7.84 -13.03 17.38
C SER A 31 -6.36 -13.00 16.96
N GLY A 32 -5.49 -13.74 17.66
CA GLY A 32 -4.04 -13.68 17.42
C GLY A 32 -3.62 -14.26 16.07
N GLY A 33 -4.30 -15.32 15.60
CA GLY A 33 -4.04 -15.93 14.31
C GLY A 33 -4.43 -15.01 13.14
N PHE A 34 -5.57 -14.32 13.25
CA PHE A 34 -6.02 -13.38 12.24
C PHE A 34 -5.08 -12.18 12.11
N LEU A 35 -4.64 -11.60 13.24
CA LEU A 35 -3.68 -10.49 13.20
C LEU A 35 -2.33 -10.90 12.62
N ARG A 36 -1.84 -12.12 12.91
CA ARG A 36 -0.62 -12.66 12.28
C ARG A 36 -0.80 -12.84 10.78
N PHE A 37 -1.97 -13.31 10.33
CA PHE A 37 -2.29 -13.40 8.91
C PHE A 37 -2.29 -12.02 8.22
N LEU A 38 -2.97 -11.03 8.80
CA LEU A 38 -2.97 -9.67 8.27
C LEU A 38 -1.56 -9.05 8.26
N TYR A 39 -0.76 -9.32 9.28
CA TYR A 39 0.63 -8.88 9.34
C TYR A 39 1.47 -9.49 8.21
N VAL A 40 1.33 -10.79 7.95
CA VAL A 40 2.02 -11.44 6.82
C VAL A 40 1.53 -10.85 5.50
N LEU A 41 0.22 -10.67 5.31
CA LEU A 41 -0.32 -10.05 4.11
C LEU A 41 0.29 -8.66 3.83
N SER A 42 0.45 -7.83 4.86
CA SER A 42 0.89 -6.44 4.71
C SER A 42 2.41 -6.26 4.65
N THR A 43 3.19 -7.16 5.24
CA THR A 43 4.65 -7.00 5.37
C THR A 43 5.48 -7.97 4.52
N PHE A 44 4.88 -9.05 4.03
CA PHE A 44 5.60 -10.04 3.23
C PHE A 44 5.92 -9.52 1.83
N ASP A 45 7.15 -9.74 1.37
CA ASP A 45 7.57 -9.38 0.02
C ASP A 45 7.13 -10.43 -1.01
N TRP A 46 5.84 -10.35 -1.38
CA TRP A 46 5.21 -11.21 -2.39
C TRP A 46 5.85 -11.11 -3.78
N ARG A 47 6.61 -10.04 -4.07
CA ARG A 47 7.23 -9.86 -5.38
C ARG A 47 8.44 -10.78 -5.51
N ASN A 48 9.30 -10.82 -4.50
CA ASN A 48 10.59 -11.50 -4.60
C ASN A 48 10.63 -12.86 -3.90
N ASN A 49 9.62 -13.19 -3.08
CA ASN A 49 9.62 -14.42 -2.30
C ASN A 49 8.30 -15.21 -2.42
N PRO A 50 8.35 -16.55 -2.56
CA PRO A 50 7.18 -17.41 -2.44
C PRO A 50 6.85 -17.68 -0.97
N LEU A 51 5.57 -17.73 -0.59
CA LEU A 51 5.15 -18.18 0.73
C LEU A 51 5.09 -19.72 0.74
N ILE A 52 6.01 -20.37 1.46
CA ILE A 52 6.09 -21.83 1.50
C ILE A 52 5.44 -22.36 2.78
N VAL A 53 4.35 -23.11 2.63
CA VAL A 53 3.55 -23.64 3.73
C VAL A 53 3.85 -25.13 3.91
N ASN A 54 4.67 -25.47 4.91
CA ASN A 54 5.10 -26.85 5.17
C ASN A 54 4.55 -27.40 6.51
N LEU A 55 3.23 -27.51 6.63
CA LEU A 55 2.57 -27.90 7.88
C LEU A 55 2.96 -29.30 8.38
N ASN A 56 3.22 -30.23 7.45
CA ASN A 56 3.49 -31.64 7.75
C ASN A 56 4.97 -32.03 7.58
N GLN A 57 5.87 -31.05 7.43
CA GLN A 57 7.31 -31.28 7.21
C GLN A 57 7.62 -32.24 6.04
N LYS A 58 6.80 -32.20 4.98
CA LYS A 58 6.95 -33.04 3.79
C LYS A 58 7.94 -32.48 2.76
N LEU A 59 8.26 -31.18 2.85
CA LEU A 59 9.27 -30.54 2.00
C LEU A 59 10.66 -30.65 2.63
N THR A 60 11.63 -31.09 1.83
CA THR A 60 13.04 -31.21 2.18
C THR A 60 13.83 -29.96 1.78
N ALA A 61 15.05 -29.77 2.32
CA ALA A 61 15.92 -28.65 1.97
C ALA A 61 16.17 -28.52 0.44
N ALA A 62 16.27 -29.66 -0.26
CA ALA A 62 16.40 -29.68 -1.71
C ALA A 62 15.14 -29.14 -2.41
N ASP A 63 13.96 -29.51 -1.93
CA ASP A 63 12.69 -29.00 -2.47
C ASP A 63 12.57 -27.49 -2.31
N TYR A 64 13.04 -26.91 -1.20
CA TYR A 64 13.02 -25.47 -0.98
C TYR A 64 13.91 -24.72 -2.00
N ALA A 65 15.09 -25.28 -2.32
CA ALA A 65 16.01 -24.68 -3.27
C ALA A 65 15.47 -24.75 -4.70
N GLU A 66 14.93 -25.91 -5.10
CA GLU A 66 14.29 -26.10 -6.40
C GLU A 66 13.08 -25.17 -6.56
N LEU A 67 12.23 -25.07 -5.54
CA LEU A 67 11.05 -24.22 -5.58
C LEU A 67 11.41 -22.74 -5.72
N LYS A 68 12.41 -22.25 -4.97
CA LYS A 68 12.88 -20.86 -5.09
C LYS A 68 13.45 -20.60 -6.49
N LYS A 69 14.22 -21.54 -7.03
CA LYS A 69 14.76 -21.45 -8.39
C LYS A 69 13.64 -21.36 -9.44
N ASP A 70 12.66 -22.25 -9.36
CA ASP A 70 11.55 -22.30 -10.30
C ASP A 70 10.65 -21.05 -10.19
N PHE A 71 10.42 -20.58 -8.97
CA PHE A 71 9.69 -19.33 -8.71
C PHE A 71 10.36 -18.14 -9.39
N VAL A 72 11.67 -17.97 -9.23
CA VAL A 72 12.41 -16.87 -9.87
C VAL A 72 12.37 -17.00 -11.38
N ALA A 73 12.53 -18.22 -11.92
CA ALA A 73 12.52 -18.47 -13.35
C ALA A 73 11.15 -18.17 -14.01
N SER A 74 10.05 -18.39 -13.30
CA SER A 74 8.68 -18.26 -13.83
C SER A 74 7.90 -17.07 -13.26
N ARG A 75 8.53 -16.21 -12.46
CA ARG A 75 7.87 -15.19 -11.62
C ARG A 75 6.87 -14.31 -12.37
N GLU A 76 7.18 -13.91 -13.59
CA GLU A 76 6.35 -13.02 -14.40
C GLU A 76 4.99 -13.64 -14.77
N SER A 77 4.92 -14.98 -14.85
CA SER A 77 3.70 -15.72 -15.15
C SER A 77 2.91 -16.14 -13.90
N LEU A 78 3.52 -16.01 -12.72
CA LEU A 78 2.94 -16.44 -11.46
C LEU A 78 2.05 -15.36 -10.83
N PRO A 79 1.04 -15.75 -10.02
CA PRO A 79 0.18 -14.81 -9.34
C PRO A 79 0.96 -13.83 -8.45
N ALA A 80 0.32 -12.69 -8.15
CA ALA A 80 0.89 -11.66 -7.28
C ALA A 80 1.28 -12.24 -5.92
N MET A 81 0.36 -13.02 -5.35
CA MET A 81 0.53 -13.81 -4.13
C MET A 81 0.80 -15.24 -4.55
N PHE A 82 2.01 -15.77 -4.32
CA PHE A 82 2.33 -17.16 -4.64
C PHE A 82 2.50 -17.98 -3.35
N ILE A 83 1.65 -18.99 -3.19
CA ILE A 83 1.65 -19.92 -2.07
C ILE A 83 2.05 -21.30 -2.58
N ALA A 84 3.15 -21.81 -2.03
CA ALA A 84 3.64 -23.15 -2.28
C ALA A 84 3.26 -24.09 -1.14
N THR A 85 2.83 -25.30 -1.50
CA THR A 85 2.55 -26.39 -0.56
C THR A 85 3.24 -27.67 -1.03
N PRO A 86 3.37 -28.71 -0.17
CA PRO A 86 3.90 -30.01 -0.60
C PRO A 86 3.16 -30.62 -1.79
N HIS A 87 1.89 -30.25 -2.00
CA HIS A 87 1.03 -30.78 -3.06
C HIS A 87 0.96 -29.85 -4.28
N ASP A 88 1.55 -28.66 -4.19
CA ASP A 88 1.49 -27.63 -5.23
C ASP A 88 2.70 -26.71 -5.11
N LYS A 89 3.71 -26.99 -5.93
CA LYS A 89 5.00 -26.28 -5.93
C LYS A 89 5.13 -25.26 -7.05
N THR A 90 4.30 -25.34 -8.08
CA THR A 90 4.58 -24.70 -9.38
C THR A 90 3.54 -23.65 -9.78
N VAL A 91 2.25 -23.87 -9.52
CA VAL A 91 1.19 -23.03 -10.09
C VAL A 91 0.45 -22.22 -9.04
N SER A 92 0.50 -22.61 -7.77
CA SER A 92 -0.26 -21.98 -6.69
C SER A 92 -1.76 -21.96 -6.97
N VAL A 93 -2.37 -23.14 -7.03
CA VAL A 93 -3.81 -23.39 -7.27
C VAL A 93 -4.70 -22.47 -6.43
N TRP A 94 -4.29 -22.15 -5.21
CA TRP A 94 -5.08 -21.35 -4.27
C TRP A 94 -5.10 -19.86 -4.60
N THR A 95 -4.11 -19.35 -5.33
CA THR A 95 -3.99 -17.93 -5.66
C THR A 95 -3.87 -17.65 -7.16
N LYS A 96 -3.90 -18.70 -8.00
CA LYS A 96 -3.85 -18.62 -9.45
C LYS A 96 -4.94 -17.72 -10.04
N GLU A 97 -6.16 -17.82 -9.51
CA GLU A 97 -7.30 -17.02 -9.98
C GLU A 97 -7.44 -15.70 -9.23
N ALA A 98 -7.22 -15.68 -7.91
CA ALA A 98 -7.39 -14.51 -7.07
C ALA A 98 -6.58 -14.63 -5.75
N PRO A 99 -6.18 -13.51 -5.11
CA PRO A 99 -6.43 -12.13 -5.53
C PRO A 99 -5.45 -11.67 -6.61
N SER A 100 -5.95 -10.93 -7.60
CA SER A 100 -5.10 -10.27 -8.59
C SER A 100 -4.31 -9.12 -7.96
N VAL A 101 -3.23 -8.66 -8.62
CA VAL A 101 -2.47 -7.47 -8.17
C VAL A 101 -3.40 -6.29 -7.90
N GLN A 102 -4.40 -6.07 -8.77
CA GLN A 102 -5.37 -5.00 -8.62
C GLN A 102 -6.22 -5.17 -7.35
N VAL A 103 -6.70 -6.38 -7.04
CA VAL A 103 -7.50 -6.61 -5.83
C VAL A 103 -6.68 -6.36 -4.57
N VAL A 104 -5.39 -6.71 -4.58
CA VAL A 104 -4.50 -6.50 -3.42
C VAL A 104 -4.18 -5.02 -3.22
N PHE A 105 -3.92 -4.29 -4.30
CA PHE A 105 -3.42 -2.90 -4.24
C PHE A 105 -4.46 -1.82 -4.56
N ARG A 106 -5.71 -2.18 -4.86
CA ARG A 106 -6.85 -1.25 -4.97
C ARG A 106 -7.78 -1.41 -3.77
N PRO A 107 -7.56 -0.70 -2.65
CA PRO A 107 -8.58 -0.62 -1.62
C PRO A 107 -9.85 0.01 -2.22
N SER A 108 -11.02 -0.38 -1.71
CA SER A 108 -12.28 0.27 -2.12
C SER A 108 -12.20 1.77 -1.82
N LEU A 109 -12.49 2.60 -2.83
CA LEU A 109 -12.52 4.05 -2.66
C LEU A 109 -13.81 4.52 -1.96
N GLU A 110 -14.79 3.64 -1.76
CA GLU A 110 -16.07 3.95 -1.11
C GLU A 110 -15.92 4.32 0.36
N ALA A 111 -14.83 3.90 1.01
CA ALA A 111 -14.58 4.20 2.41
C ALA A 111 -14.10 5.65 2.65
N PHE A 112 -13.79 6.40 1.60
CA PHE A 112 -13.23 7.76 1.71
C PHE A 112 -14.29 8.82 1.38
N ASP A 113 -14.40 9.80 2.27
CA ASP A 113 -15.31 10.94 2.11
C ASP A 113 -14.85 11.92 1.00
N VAL A 114 -13.53 12.03 0.78
CA VAL A 114 -12.91 12.93 -0.21
C VAL A 114 -11.87 12.18 -1.03
N LEU A 115 -11.89 12.36 -2.35
CA LEU A 115 -10.88 11.84 -3.26
C LEU A 115 -10.14 12.99 -3.94
N ILE A 116 -8.81 12.99 -3.84
CA ILE A 116 -7.94 13.97 -4.50
C ILE A 116 -7.28 13.28 -5.68
N HIS A 117 -7.61 13.71 -6.89
CA HIS A 117 -7.02 13.20 -8.13
C HIS A 117 -5.79 14.03 -8.47
N LEU A 118 -4.63 13.38 -8.54
CA LEU A 118 -3.37 14.03 -8.93
C LEU A 118 -3.20 14.00 -10.45
N VAL A 119 -2.44 14.97 -10.97
CA VAL A 119 -1.96 14.94 -12.35
C VAL A 119 -0.97 13.78 -12.49
N PRO A 120 -1.24 12.73 -13.29
CA PRO A 120 -0.42 11.52 -13.31
C PRO A 120 1.06 11.80 -13.57
N LYS A 121 1.35 12.76 -14.47
CA LYS A 121 2.73 13.14 -14.85
C LYS A 121 3.55 13.75 -13.72
N GLN A 122 2.90 14.24 -12.66
CA GLN A 122 3.56 14.80 -11.48
C GLN A 122 3.75 13.77 -10.36
N VAL A 123 3.31 12.52 -10.57
CA VAL A 123 3.51 11.42 -9.61
C VAL A 123 4.87 10.76 -9.86
N PRO A 124 5.87 10.89 -8.95
CA PRO A 124 7.24 10.44 -9.22
C PRO A 124 7.37 8.94 -9.52
N LEU A 125 6.44 8.13 -9.00
CA LEU A 125 6.42 6.68 -9.17
C LEU A 125 5.34 6.20 -10.15
N LEU A 126 4.86 7.07 -11.07
CA LEU A 126 3.81 6.70 -12.03
C LEU A 126 4.14 5.44 -12.84
N ALA A 127 5.42 5.23 -13.18
CA ALA A 127 5.86 4.04 -13.91
C ALA A 127 5.63 2.71 -13.16
N LYS A 128 5.38 2.77 -11.84
CA LYS A 128 5.05 1.63 -10.98
C LYS A 128 3.55 1.57 -10.64
N ALA A 129 2.72 2.39 -11.28
CA ALA A 129 1.28 2.37 -11.04
C ALA A 129 0.71 0.97 -11.33
N VAL A 130 -0.18 0.51 -10.44
CA VAL A 130 -0.93 -0.72 -10.64
C VAL A 130 -1.80 -0.62 -11.90
N ASP A 131 -2.28 0.59 -12.18
CA ASP A 131 -3.12 0.93 -13.33
C ASP A 131 -2.53 2.10 -14.11
N PRO A 132 -1.55 1.85 -14.99
CA PRO A 132 -1.03 2.89 -15.85
C PRO A 132 -2.14 3.33 -16.83
N PRO A 133 -2.37 4.65 -17.02
CA PRO A 133 -3.33 5.12 -18.01
C PRO A 133 -2.92 4.70 -19.42
N LEU A 134 -3.88 4.35 -20.27
CA LEU A 134 -3.65 3.91 -21.67
C LEU A 134 -2.87 4.93 -22.53
N ALA A 135 -2.91 6.22 -22.15
CA ALA A 135 -2.18 7.29 -22.82
C ALA A 135 -1.29 8.05 -21.82
N THR A 136 -0.02 7.67 -21.76
CA THR A 136 1.00 8.38 -20.94
C THR A 136 1.65 9.55 -21.70
N PHE A 137 1.60 9.51 -23.04
CA PHE A 137 2.25 10.51 -23.88
C PHE A 137 1.34 11.72 -24.10
N GLN A 138 1.68 12.83 -23.46
CA GLN A 138 1.45 14.13 -24.11
C GLN A 138 2.79 14.84 -24.16
N GLN A 139 3.43 14.83 -25.33
CA GLN A 139 4.45 15.80 -25.66
C GLN A 139 3.77 17.16 -25.77
N GLY A 140 4.17 18.10 -24.92
CA GLY A 140 3.58 19.42 -24.92
C GLY A 140 4.10 20.25 -23.77
N VAL A 141 4.58 21.44 -24.09
CA VAL A 141 4.84 22.53 -23.15
C VAL A 141 3.56 22.76 -22.36
N PHE A 142 3.69 22.84 -21.03
CA PHE A 142 2.60 23.24 -20.14
C PHE A 142 1.95 24.51 -20.71
N LYS A 143 0.67 24.46 -21.09
CA LYS A 143 -0.09 25.63 -21.58
C LYS A 143 -0.44 26.61 -20.44
N GLY A 144 0.38 26.67 -19.39
CA GLY A 144 0.38 27.77 -18.45
C GLY A 144 1.35 28.81 -18.97
N SER A 145 0.90 30.06 -19.06
CA SER A 145 1.83 31.19 -19.07
C SER A 145 2.82 30.95 -17.94
N ALA A 146 4.12 30.94 -18.23
CA ALA A 146 5.11 31.06 -17.17
C ALA A 146 4.84 32.40 -16.48
N SER A 147 4.04 32.40 -15.41
CA SER A 147 4.08 33.49 -14.46
C SER A 147 5.52 33.51 -13.96
N THR A 148 6.25 34.56 -14.30
CA THR A 148 7.69 34.76 -14.11
C THR A 148 8.18 34.57 -12.66
N GLU A 149 7.32 34.21 -11.71
CA GLU A 149 7.63 34.20 -10.27
C GLU A 149 7.31 32.88 -9.55
N ARG A 150 6.68 31.87 -10.18
CA ARG A 150 6.23 30.67 -9.46
C ARG A 150 6.88 29.39 -9.99
N ALA A 151 8.13 29.16 -9.61
CA ALA A 151 8.91 27.98 -9.98
C ALA A 151 9.07 26.95 -8.85
N LEU A 152 8.44 27.15 -7.69
CA LEU A 152 8.52 26.24 -6.54
C LEU A 152 7.17 26.15 -5.82
N PRO A 153 6.76 24.95 -5.38
CA PRO A 153 5.45 24.74 -4.78
C PRO A 153 5.42 25.32 -3.36
N ILE A 154 4.32 26.00 -3.03
CA ILE A 154 3.97 26.48 -1.68
C ILE A 154 4.92 27.56 -1.11
N ILE A 155 5.27 28.59 -1.89
CA ILE A 155 6.02 29.74 -1.33
C ILE A 155 5.09 30.79 -0.70
N ASP A 156 3.87 30.95 -1.22
CA ASP A 156 2.96 32.03 -0.79
C ASP A 156 1.73 31.54 -0.01
N TYR A 157 1.75 30.28 0.44
CA TYR A 157 0.69 29.78 1.31
C TYR A 157 0.97 30.19 2.75
N ASP A 158 0.16 31.10 3.28
CA ASP A 158 0.18 31.44 4.70
C ASP A 158 -0.89 30.60 5.44
N PRO A 159 -0.47 29.57 6.20
CA PRO A 159 -1.42 28.71 6.91
C PRO A 159 -2.18 29.45 8.02
N THR A 160 -1.69 30.61 8.50
CA THR A 160 -2.34 31.34 9.59
C THR A 160 -3.51 32.21 9.13
N THR A 161 -3.51 32.63 7.86
CA THR A 161 -4.57 33.48 7.29
C THR A 161 -5.52 32.70 6.37
N LEU A 162 -5.09 31.58 5.81
CA LEU A 162 -5.86 30.84 4.79
C LEU A 162 -6.50 29.53 5.31
N MET A 163 -5.96 28.86 6.35
CA MET A 163 -6.58 27.64 6.89
C MET A 163 -7.79 27.92 7.79
N ASN A 164 -8.92 28.25 7.18
CA ASN A 164 -10.21 28.34 7.86
C ASN A 164 -10.92 26.98 7.94
N ALA A 165 -10.19 25.95 8.39
CA ALA A 165 -10.65 24.56 8.43
C ALA A 165 -11.78 24.27 9.44
N ARG A 166 -12.15 25.25 10.27
CA ARG A 166 -13.21 25.13 11.28
C ARG A 166 -14.22 26.25 11.08
N LYS A 167 -15.50 25.92 11.23
CA LYS A 167 -16.64 26.84 11.22
C LYS A 167 -17.43 26.65 12.51
N VAL A 168 -17.92 27.75 13.07
CA VAL A 168 -18.77 27.70 14.26
C VAL A 168 -20.22 27.67 13.79
N GLU A 169 -20.99 26.70 14.27
CA GLU A 169 -22.40 26.57 13.98
C GLU A 169 -23.18 26.53 15.29
N VAL A 170 -24.24 27.33 15.35
CA VAL A 170 -25.13 27.42 16.50
C VAL A 170 -26.40 26.66 16.16
N HIS A 171 -26.66 25.59 16.88
CA HIS A 171 -27.88 24.79 16.72
C HIS A 171 -28.55 24.63 18.09
N ASN A 172 -29.82 25.04 18.20
CA ASN A 172 -30.60 24.98 19.45
C ASN A 172 -29.88 25.61 20.67
N ASP A 173 -29.33 26.83 20.54
CA ASP A 173 -28.53 27.54 21.55
C ASP A 173 -27.24 26.84 22.00
N VAL A 174 -26.86 25.74 21.36
CA VAL A 174 -25.57 25.07 21.56
C VAL A 174 -24.61 25.52 20.47
N VAL A 175 -23.52 26.16 20.88
CA VAL A 175 -22.41 26.54 20.00
C VAL A 175 -21.53 25.29 19.78
N SER A 176 -21.41 24.87 18.53
CA SER A 176 -20.57 23.74 18.13
C SER A 176 -19.53 24.20 17.11
N THR A 177 -18.35 23.58 17.14
CA THR A 177 -17.33 23.80 16.11
C THR A 177 -17.34 22.61 15.18
N VAL A 178 -17.60 22.85 13.90
CA VAL A 178 -17.65 21.84 12.84
C VAL A 178 -16.52 22.07 11.83
N PRO A 179 -16.06 21.04 11.12
CA PRO A 179 -15.13 21.21 10.00
C PRO A 179 -15.74 22.05 8.89
N ASN A 180 -15.00 23.05 8.41
CA ASN A 180 -15.36 23.83 7.23
C ASN A 180 -14.82 23.15 5.98
N ILE A 181 -15.56 22.15 5.49
CA ILE A 181 -15.08 21.30 4.39
C ILE A 181 -14.76 22.11 3.15
N GLU A 182 -15.57 23.12 2.78
CA GLU A 182 -15.33 23.94 1.58
C GLU A 182 -13.97 24.64 1.61
N ALA A 183 -13.61 25.27 2.74
CA ALA A 183 -12.30 25.90 2.89
C ALA A 183 -11.17 24.87 2.82
N ILE A 184 -11.36 23.68 3.41
CA ILE A 184 -10.36 22.60 3.36
C ILE A 184 -10.14 22.13 1.92
N LEU A 185 -11.23 21.93 1.15
CA LEU A 185 -11.13 21.51 -0.26
C LEU A 185 -10.46 22.59 -1.11
N GLN A 186 -10.77 23.86 -0.85
CA GLN A 186 -10.14 25.00 -1.51
C GLN A 186 -8.64 25.08 -1.20
N ASP A 187 -8.25 24.89 0.05
CA ASP A 187 -6.84 24.86 0.47
C ASP A 187 -6.07 23.76 -0.26
N PHE A 188 -6.65 22.56 -0.41
CA PHE A 188 -6.02 21.48 -1.17
C PHE A 188 -5.81 21.83 -2.65
N GLN A 189 -6.73 22.57 -3.26
CA GLN A 189 -6.56 23.04 -4.65
C GLN A 189 -5.47 24.09 -4.75
N LEU A 190 -5.41 25.02 -3.78
CA LEU A 190 -4.46 26.14 -3.79
C LEU A 190 -3.03 25.69 -3.46
N ILE A 191 -2.85 24.86 -2.42
CA ILE A 191 -1.55 24.27 -2.05
C ILE A 191 -1.08 23.30 -3.14
N GLY A 192 -2.01 22.59 -3.75
CA GLY A 192 -1.77 21.58 -4.78
C GLY A 192 -1.70 22.13 -6.20
N GLU A 193 -1.62 23.45 -6.41
CA GLU A 193 -1.61 24.06 -7.74
C GLU A 193 -0.53 23.43 -8.64
N GLY A 194 -0.93 22.96 -9.83
CA GLY A 194 -0.05 22.24 -10.77
C GLY A 194 0.15 20.74 -10.48
N LEU A 195 -0.19 20.25 -9.29
CA LEU A 195 -0.14 18.83 -8.89
C LEU A 195 -1.54 18.19 -8.80
N VAL A 196 -2.52 18.90 -8.23
CA VAL A 196 -3.90 18.44 -8.07
C VAL A 196 -4.69 18.71 -9.34
N LYS A 197 -5.37 17.69 -9.85
CA LYS A 197 -6.23 17.75 -11.03
C LYS A 197 -7.66 18.08 -10.65
N THR A 198 -8.24 17.31 -9.72
CA THR A 198 -9.61 17.50 -9.22
C THR A 198 -9.70 17.02 -7.76
N VAL A 199 -10.65 17.59 -7.02
CA VAL A 199 -11.03 17.14 -5.68
C VAL A 199 -12.50 16.78 -5.70
N GLU A 200 -12.84 15.54 -5.36
CA GLU A 200 -14.20 14.99 -5.41
C GLU A 200 -14.69 14.70 -3.99
N LEU A 201 -15.83 15.27 -3.62
CA LEU A 201 -16.54 14.92 -2.39
C LEU A 201 -17.50 13.75 -2.67
N ARG A 202 -17.45 12.70 -1.86
CA ARG A 202 -18.24 11.46 -2.08
C ARG A 202 -19.34 11.21 -1.06
N THR A 203 -19.49 12.08 -0.07
CA THR A 203 -20.36 11.86 1.08
C THR A 203 -21.41 12.95 1.21
N GLU A 204 -22.67 12.55 1.26
CA GLU A 204 -23.79 13.46 1.52
C GLU A 204 -23.87 13.87 3.00
N LYS A 205 -23.06 13.23 3.88
CA LYS A 205 -23.02 13.59 5.31
C LYS A 205 -22.53 15.02 5.56
N TRP A 206 -21.84 15.58 4.57
CA TRP A 206 -21.32 16.93 4.59
C TRP A 206 -22.06 17.69 3.48
N VAL A 207 -23.30 18.07 3.77
CA VAL A 207 -24.11 18.89 2.87
C VAL A 207 -23.48 20.28 2.77
N ILE A 208 -23.24 20.74 1.54
CA ILE A 208 -22.79 22.10 1.19
C ILE A 208 -24.00 23.04 1.19
#